data_AF-A0A318J4Z9-F1
#
_entry.id   AF-A0A318J4Z9-F1
#
_cell.length_a   1.000
_cell.length_b   1.000
_cell.length_c   1.000
_cell.angle_alpha   90.00
_cell.angle_beta   90.00
_cell.angle_gamma   90.00
#
_symmetry.space_group_name_H-M   'P 1'
#
loop_
_entity.id
_entity.type
_entity.pdbx_description
1 polymer ?
#
loop_
_entity_poly.entity_id
_entity_poly.type
_entity_poly.pdbx_seq_one_letter_code
_entity_poly.pdbx_strand_id
1 'polypeptide(L)'
;MISIEKLLRSTIIIATITSLSACAAMQGNQVSLTVKTEPPGAMLYEGNHALGMAPQTLNYNGDPSKNIINTSKVTAIWPSGAQNSQSFNLPMHQGSFSATISRPKNAPGLANDLANADRVAAAEDRKARNAMTCQSYADQAAASQQISQNTANKKTADVLLGALNQSLSQKSAYDKCMQQFEYN
;
A
#
# COMPACT_ATOMS: atom_id res chain seq x y z
N MET A 1 28.68 15.52 67.50
CA MET A 1 29.14 15.88 66.14
C MET A 1 30.03 14.76 65.63
N ILE A 2 29.49 13.92 64.74
CA ILE A 2 30.15 13.12 63.67
C ILE A 2 28.98 12.60 62.82
N SER A 3 29.15 12.69 61.50
CA SER A 3 28.14 13.05 60.52
C SER A 3 27.21 11.93 60.01
N ILE A 4 25.95 12.32 59.80
CA ILE A 4 24.83 11.60 59.18
C ILE A 4 24.96 11.59 57.64
N GLU A 5 26.17 11.34 57.12
CA GLU A 5 26.50 11.55 55.68
C GLU A 5 26.52 10.26 54.84
N LYS A 6 26.21 9.08 55.41
CA LYS A 6 26.36 7.79 54.68
C LYS A 6 25.13 6.89 54.67
N LEU A 7 23.93 7.46 54.79
CA LEU A 7 22.68 6.70 54.73
C LEU A 7 21.65 7.26 53.72
N LEU A 8 22.09 8.09 52.79
CA LEU A 8 21.25 8.68 51.73
C LEU A 8 21.85 8.44 50.33
N ARG A 9 22.27 7.19 50.06
CA ARG A 9 22.69 6.73 48.71
C ARG A 9 21.86 5.58 48.14
N SER A 10 20.66 5.35 48.69
CA SER A 10 19.73 4.34 48.17
C SER A 10 18.32 4.91 48.06
N THR A 11 18.14 5.85 47.14
CA THR A 11 16.82 6.20 46.63
C THR A 11 16.95 6.43 45.13
N ILE A 12 17.20 5.34 44.40
CA ILE A 12 17.00 5.33 42.95
C ILE A 12 15.48 5.39 42.76
N ILE A 13 15.04 6.60 42.44
CA ILE A 13 13.71 6.97 42.00
C ILE A 13 13.35 6.05 40.82
N ILE A 14 12.42 5.13 41.05
CA ILE A 14 11.72 4.41 39.98
C ILE A 14 10.80 5.45 39.33
N ALA A 15 11.37 6.18 38.37
CA ALA A 15 10.60 7.00 37.44
C ALA A 15 9.95 6.05 36.45
N THR A 16 8.74 5.58 36.80
CA THR A 16 7.88 4.81 35.91
C THR A 16 7.49 5.71 34.75
N ILE A 17 8.15 5.51 33.61
CA ILE A 17 7.80 6.13 32.32
C ILE A 17 6.46 5.53 31.88
N THR A 18 5.35 6.11 32.32
CA THR A 18 4.03 5.85 31.74
C THR A 18 3.74 6.90 30.68
N SER A 19 4.43 6.80 29.56
CA SER A 19 4.14 7.59 28.38
C SER A 19 4.33 6.72 27.17
N LEU A 20 3.39 5.80 26.89
CA LEU A 20 3.25 5.17 25.57
C LEU A 20 1.92 4.40 25.48
N SER A 21 0.78 5.10 25.46
CA SER A 21 -0.51 4.52 25.04
C SER A 21 -1.43 5.61 24.48
N ALA A 22 -0.94 6.33 23.48
CA ALA A 22 -1.78 7.08 22.54
C ALA A 22 -1.53 6.51 21.14
N CYS A 23 -1.72 5.20 20.98
CA CYS A 23 -1.78 4.57 19.67
C CYS A 23 -3.26 4.26 19.37
N ALA A 24 -3.72 4.78 18.23
CA ALA A 24 -4.92 4.38 17.51
C ALA A 24 -6.28 4.68 18.14
N ALA A 25 -6.77 5.91 17.94
CA ALA A 25 -8.16 6.15 17.58
C ALA A 25 -8.32 7.49 16.85
N MET A 26 -7.69 7.66 15.68
CA MET A 26 -8.19 8.65 14.71
C MET A 26 -9.49 8.08 14.12
N GLN A 27 -10.56 8.13 14.90
CA GLN A 27 -11.90 7.89 14.41
C GLN A 27 -12.34 9.11 13.60
N GLY A 28 -12.67 8.86 12.33
CA GLY A 28 -14.05 9.15 11.94
C GLY A 28 -14.29 9.96 10.68
N ASN A 29 -13.35 10.80 10.21
CA ASN A 29 -13.70 11.79 9.17
C ASN A 29 -13.02 11.60 7.82
N GLN A 30 -12.41 10.44 7.58
CA GLN A 30 -11.78 10.16 6.30
C GLN A 30 -12.68 9.28 5.42
N VAL A 31 -12.77 9.65 4.15
CA VAL A 31 -13.47 8.90 3.10
C VAL A 31 -12.52 8.66 1.95
N SER A 32 -12.43 7.42 1.48
CA SER A 32 -11.59 7.06 0.35
C SER A 32 -12.42 6.94 -0.92
N LEU A 33 -11.95 7.47 -2.04
CA LEU A 33 -12.59 7.38 -3.36
C LEU A 33 -11.61 6.78 -4.37
N THR A 34 -11.91 5.59 -4.88
CA THR A 34 -11.20 5.00 -6.02
C THR A 34 -11.82 5.44 -7.33
N VAL A 35 -11.13 6.32 -8.05
CA VAL A 35 -11.51 6.81 -9.37
C VAL A 35 -10.97 5.86 -10.44
N LYS A 36 -11.87 5.32 -11.26
CA LYS A 36 -11.59 4.50 -12.44
C LYS A 36 -11.93 5.29 -13.70
N THR A 37 -11.46 4.82 -14.85
CA THR A 37 -11.79 5.41 -16.15
C THR A 37 -12.23 4.36 -17.15
N GLU A 38 -13.08 4.77 -18.09
CA GLU A 38 -13.55 3.93 -19.20
C GLU A 38 -13.33 4.66 -20.54
N PRO A 39 -12.41 4.20 -21.41
CA PRO A 39 -11.47 3.08 -21.24
C PRO A 39 -10.46 3.30 -20.10
N PRO A 40 -9.82 2.23 -19.57
CA PRO A 40 -8.83 2.36 -18.51
C PRO A 40 -7.55 3.05 -18.99
N GLY A 41 -6.75 3.54 -18.04
CA GLY A 41 -5.43 4.13 -18.33
C GLY A 41 -5.42 5.61 -18.68
N ALA A 42 -6.47 6.37 -18.33
CA ALA A 42 -6.41 7.83 -18.42
C ALA A 42 -5.56 8.41 -17.28
N MET A 43 -4.88 9.53 -17.53
CA MET A 43 -4.21 10.30 -16.49
C MET A 43 -5.24 11.15 -15.73
N LEU A 44 -5.23 11.04 -14.40
CA LEU A 44 -6.12 11.79 -13.52
C LEU A 44 -5.45 13.06 -13.02
N TYR A 45 -6.24 14.13 -12.93
CA TYR A 45 -5.82 15.43 -12.43
C TYR A 45 -6.85 16.01 -11.46
N GLU A 46 -6.40 16.70 -10.43
CA GLU A 46 -7.21 17.59 -9.60
C GLU A 46 -6.68 19.02 -9.74
N GLY A 47 -7.42 19.87 -10.45
CA GLY A 47 -6.89 21.17 -10.90
C GLY A 47 -5.66 20.98 -11.80
N ASN A 48 -4.53 21.56 -11.40
CA ASN A 48 -3.25 21.44 -12.12
C ASN A 48 -2.33 20.34 -11.56
N HIS A 49 -2.81 19.56 -10.57
CA HIS A 49 -2.02 18.51 -9.95
C HIS A 49 -2.30 17.16 -10.60
N ALA A 50 -1.25 16.50 -11.09
CA ALA A 50 -1.34 15.15 -11.62
C ALA A 50 -1.44 14.14 -10.48
N LEU A 51 -2.52 13.35 -10.47
CA LEU A 51 -2.77 12.31 -9.48
C LEU A 51 -2.16 10.97 -9.87
N GLY A 52 -1.98 10.74 -11.19
CA GLY A 52 -1.47 9.49 -11.74
C GLY A 52 -2.48 8.80 -12.66
N MET A 53 -2.05 7.67 -13.23
CA MET A 53 -2.87 6.90 -14.16
C MET A 53 -3.97 6.14 -13.43
N ALA A 54 -5.21 6.20 -13.92
CA ALA A 54 -6.32 5.48 -13.33
C ALA A 54 -6.11 3.95 -13.39
N PRO A 55 -6.51 3.19 -12.34
CA PRO A 55 -7.25 3.65 -11.16
C PRO A 55 -6.39 4.35 -10.11
N GLN A 56 -6.95 5.36 -9.42
CA GLN A 56 -6.31 6.03 -8.28
C GLN A 56 -7.27 6.13 -7.09
N THR A 57 -6.75 5.92 -5.88
CA THR A 57 -7.51 6.07 -4.63
C THR A 57 -7.14 7.38 -3.96
N LEU A 58 -8.12 8.26 -3.81
CA LEU A 58 -8.00 9.59 -3.22
C LEU A 58 -8.62 9.58 -1.83
N ASN A 59 -7.88 10.09 -0.84
CA ASN A 59 -8.37 10.17 0.53
C ASN A 59 -8.80 11.60 0.84
N TYR A 60 -10.06 11.76 1.25
CA TYR A 60 -10.64 13.04 1.60
C TYR A 60 -10.91 13.11 3.09
N ASN A 61 -10.57 14.24 3.69
CA ASN A 61 -10.92 14.55 5.07
C ASN A 61 -12.14 15.48 5.06
N GLY A 62 -13.21 15.05 5.72
CA GLY A 62 -14.44 15.81 5.85
C GLY A 62 -14.47 16.67 7.10
N ASP A 63 -15.27 17.73 7.03
CA ASP A 63 -15.66 18.52 8.20
C ASP A 63 -16.63 17.67 9.05
N PRO A 64 -16.33 17.39 10.34
CA PRO A 64 -17.21 16.59 11.20
C PRO A 64 -18.63 17.13 11.34
N SER A 65 -18.84 18.42 11.06
CA SER A 65 -20.16 19.04 11.11
C SER A 65 -21.01 18.81 9.85
N LYS A 66 -20.44 18.20 8.80
CA LYS A 66 -21.10 17.91 7.52
C LYS A 66 -21.27 16.42 7.34
N ASN A 67 -22.32 16.04 6.60
CA ASN A 67 -22.58 14.63 6.26
C ASN A 67 -22.08 14.25 4.85
N ILE A 68 -21.67 15.24 4.05
CA ILE A 68 -21.25 15.07 2.65
C ILE A 68 -19.99 15.90 2.40
N ILE A 69 -19.01 15.27 1.75
CA ILE A 69 -17.85 15.93 1.17
C ILE A 69 -18.10 16.12 -0.32
N ASN A 70 -18.10 17.36 -0.80
CA ASN A 70 -18.09 17.64 -2.23
C ASN A 70 -16.63 17.71 -2.68
N THR A 71 -16.20 16.78 -3.54
CA THR A 71 -14.82 16.77 -4.01
C THR A 71 -14.57 17.92 -4.98
N SER A 72 -13.31 18.33 -5.06
CA SER A 72 -12.84 19.08 -6.22
C SER A 72 -13.06 18.27 -7.50
N LYS A 73 -13.08 18.99 -8.62
CA LYS A 73 -13.31 18.40 -9.94
C LYS A 73 -12.09 17.56 -10.34
N VAL A 74 -12.29 16.25 -10.49
CA VAL A 74 -11.29 15.33 -11.02
C VAL A 74 -11.44 15.26 -12.53
N THR A 75 -10.34 15.46 -13.25
CA THR A 75 -10.28 15.41 -14.71
C THR A 75 -9.52 14.18 -15.16
N ALA A 76 -10.13 13.37 -16.01
CA ALA A 76 -9.49 12.27 -16.72
C ALA A 76 -9.08 12.74 -18.11
N ILE A 77 -7.81 12.53 -18.48
CA ILE A 77 -7.26 12.82 -19.81
C ILE A 77 -6.71 11.53 -20.39
N TRP A 78 -7.25 11.10 -21.52
CA TRP A 78 -6.80 9.92 -22.24
C TRP A 78 -5.63 10.24 -23.18
N PRO A 79 -4.84 9.25 -23.62
CA PRO A 79 -3.71 9.47 -24.54
C PRO A 79 -4.06 10.17 -25.85
N SER A 80 -5.29 10.03 -26.34
CA SER A 80 -5.78 10.78 -27.51
C SER A 80 -5.97 12.27 -27.28
N GLY A 81 -5.91 12.73 -26.03
CA GLY A 81 -6.28 14.09 -25.62
C GLY A 81 -7.77 14.26 -25.33
N ALA A 82 -8.59 13.21 -25.47
CA ALA A 82 -9.96 13.23 -24.97
C ALA A 82 -9.95 13.48 -23.45
N GLN A 83 -10.89 14.27 -22.96
CA GLN A 83 -10.97 14.59 -21.53
C GLN A 83 -12.40 14.66 -21.03
N ASN A 84 -12.61 14.28 -19.77
CA ASN A 84 -13.87 14.47 -19.06
C ASN A 84 -13.59 14.77 -17.59
N SER A 85 -14.45 15.55 -16.96
CA SER A 85 -14.25 15.98 -15.58
C SER A 85 -15.51 15.79 -14.75
N GLN A 86 -15.34 15.32 -13.52
CA GLN A 86 -16.45 15.05 -12.61
C GLN A 86 -16.09 15.41 -11.17
N SER A 87 -17.06 15.94 -10.44
CA SER A 87 -17.02 16.06 -8.99
C SER A 87 -17.89 14.99 -8.37
N PHE A 88 -17.57 14.58 -7.14
CA PHE A 88 -18.26 13.53 -6.44
C PHE A 88 -18.79 14.06 -5.10
N ASN A 89 -19.96 13.55 -4.70
CA ASN A 89 -20.51 13.81 -3.38
C ASN A 89 -20.30 12.54 -2.57
N LEU A 90 -19.42 12.61 -1.58
CA LEU A 90 -19.01 11.47 -0.76
C LEU A 90 -19.70 11.56 0.61
N PRO A 91 -20.62 10.65 0.92
CA PRO A 91 -21.18 10.54 2.26
C PRO A 91 -20.07 10.26 3.28
N MET A 92 -20.06 11.03 4.37
CA MET A 92 -19.12 10.80 5.47
C MET A 92 -19.44 9.51 6.22
N HIS A 93 -18.43 8.95 6.89
CA HIS A 93 -18.52 7.72 7.71
C HIS A 93 -18.89 6.42 6.95
N GLN A 94 -18.98 6.45 5.62
CA GLN A 94 -19.31 5.28 4.80
C GLN A 94 -18.08 4.54 4.24
N GLY A 95 -16.87 4.97 4.59
CA GLY A 95 -15.64 4.25 4.26
C GLY A 95 -15.14 4.51 2.83
N SER A 96 -15.13 3.47 2.00
CA SER A 96 -14.54 3.51 0.66
C SER A 96 -15.59 3.52 -0.46
N PHE A 97 -15.42 4.42 -1.42
CA PHE A 97 -16.26 4.58 -2.60
C PHE A 97 -15.49 4.29 -3.87
N SER A 98 -16.20 3.95 -4.94
CA SER A 98 -15.62 3.88 -6.28
C SER A 98 -16.51 4.59 -7.29
N ALA A 99 -15.88 5.31 -8.21
CA ALA A 99 -16.56 5.99 -9.30
C ALA A 99 -15.78 5.82 -10.61
N THR A 100 -16.48 5.92 -11.74
CA THR A 100 -15.88 5.77 -13.07
C THR A 100 -16.13 7.02 -13.91
N ILE A 101 -15.06 7.64 -14.40
CA ILE A 101 -15.13 8.74 -15.37
C ILE A 101 -15.06 8.13 -16.77
N SER A 102 -16.14 8.28 -17.54
CA SER A 102 -16.20 7.76 -18.91
C SER A 102 -15.68 8.77 -19.92
N ARG A 103 -15.00 8.26 -20.94
CA ARG A 103 -14.54 9.02 -22.09
C ARG A 103 -15.73 9.64 -22.84
N PRO A 104 -15.63 10.89 -23.32
CA PRO A 104 -16.67 11.46 -24.19
C PRO A 104 -16.82 10.63 -25.46
N LYS A 105 -18.06 10.23 -25.80
CA LYS A 105 -18.35 9.34 -26.93
C LYS A 105 -17.87 9.89 -28.28
N ASN A 106 -17.92 11.20 -28.45
CA ASN A 106 -17.63 11.87 -29.72
C ASN A 106 -16.21 12.43 -29.83
N ALA A 107 -15.34 12.19 -28.84
CA ALA A 107 -13.97 12.66 -28.90
C ALA A 107 -13.15 11.82 -29.92
N PRO A 108 -12.31 12.44 -30.76
CA PRO A 108 -11.48 11.71 -31.73
C PRO A 108 -10.43 10.83 -31.05
N GLY A 109 -9.87 9.84 -31.76
CA GLY A 109 -8.73 9.05 -31.28
C GLY A 109 -9.06 7.88 -30.34
N LEU A 110 -10.30 7.38 -30.34
CA LEU A 110 -10.72 6.24 -29.51
C LEU A 110 -9.79 5.01 -29.65
N ALA A 111 -9.32 4.72 -30.87
CA ALA A 111 -8.42 3.60 -31.12
C ALA A 111 -7.10 3.70 -30.32
N ASN A 112 -6.56 4.92 -30.14
CA ASN A 112 -5.35 5.12 -29.34
C ASN A 112 -5.61 4.86 -27.85
N ASP A 113 -6.79 5.23 -27.38
CA ASP A 113 -7.18 5.06 -25.98
C ASP A 113 -7.41 3.58 -25.66
N LEU A 114 -8.04 2.84 -26.58
CA LEU A 114 -8.20 1.39 -26.48
C LEU A 114 -6.86 0.65 -26.52
N ALA A 115 -5.96 1.02 -27.45
CA ALA A 115 -4.63 0.43 -27.51
C ALA A 115 -3.81 0.68 -26.24
N ASN A 116 -4.00 1.84 -25.59
CA ASN A 116 -3.40 2.10 -24.29
C ASN A 116 -4.06 1.29 -23.17
N ALA A 117 -5.39 1.20 -23.16
CA ALA A 117 -6.14 0.37 -22.22
C ALA A 117 -5.63 -1.08 -22.20
N ASP A 118 -5.39 -1.66 -23.38
CA ASP A 118 -4.83 -3.02 -23.51
C ASP A 118 -3.42 -3.13 -22.89
N ARG A 119 -2.57 -2.12 -23.11
CA ARG A 119 -1.21 -2.10 -22.52
C ARG A 119 -1.27 -1.99 -21.00
N VAL A 120 -2.16 -1.16 -20.47
CA VAL A 120 -2.35 -1.01 -19.02
C VAL A 120 -2.86 -2.30 -18.41
N ALA A 121 -3.86 -2.94 -19.02
CA ALA A 121 -4.35 -4.25 -18.57
C ALA A 121 -3.22 -5.30 -18.56
N ALA A 122 -2.44 -5.40 -19.64
CA ALA A 122 -1.32 -6.33 -19.71
C ALA A 122 -0.21 -6.03 -18.69
N ALA A 123 0.02 -4.75 -18.36
CA ALA A 123 0.98 -4.33 -17.34
C ALA A 123 0.50 -4.72 -15.94
N GLU A 124 -0.78 -4.52 -15.62
CA GLU A 124 -1.38 -4.92 -14.34
C GLU A 124 -1.38 -6.44 -14.18
N ASP A 125 -1.71 -7.20 -15.24
CA ASP A 125 -1.62 -8.68 -15.22
C ASP A 125 -0.18 -9.16 -14.99
N ARG A 126 0.82 -8.44 -15.52
CA ARG A 126 2.23 -8.74 -15.27
C ARG A 126 2.59 -8.43 -13.81
N LYS A 127 2.16 -7.30 -13.26
CA LYS A 127 2.38 -6.96 -11.84
C LYS A 127 1.74 -7.99 -10.91
N ALA A 128 0.50 -8.41 -11.18
CA ALA A 128 -0.21 -9.40 -10.39
C ALA A 128 0.52 -10.76 -10.38
N ARG A 129 0.99 -11.23 -11.55
CA ARG A 129 1.79 -12.46 -11.66
C ARG A 129 3.12 -12.35 -10.92
N ASN A 130 3.80 -11.22 -11.03
CA ASN A 130 5.05 -10.98 -10.30
C ASN A 130 4.80 -10.98 -8.79
N ALA A 131 3.72 -10.34 -8.31
CA ALA A 131 3.37 -10.31 -6.89
C ALA A 131 3.08 -11.72 -6.34
N MET A 132 2.33 -12.54 -7.09
CA MET A 132 2.08 -13.94 -6.73
C MET A 132 3.37 -14.76 -6.69
N THR A 133 4.26 -14.53 -7.64
CA THR A 133 5.58 -15.19 -7.68
C THR A 133 6.40 -14.84 -6.44
N CYS A 134 6.45 -13.55 -6.06
CA CYS A 134 7.17 -13.13 -4.87
C CYS A 134 6.55 -13.66 -3.57
N GLN A 135 5.21 -13.72 -3.48
CA GLN A 135 4.53 -14.34 -2.36
C GLN A 135 4.91 -15.82 -2.22
N SER A 136 4.95 -16.55 -3.34
CA SER A 136 5.35 -17.97 -3.32
C SER A 136 6.79 -18.19 -2.82
N TYR A 137 7.71 -17.26 -3.10
CA TYR A 137 9.06 -17.32 -2.54
C TYR A 137 9.10 -17.02 -1.04
N ALA A 138 8.29 -16.07 -0.58
CA ALA A 138 8.16 -15.77 0.85
C ALA A 138 7.60 -16.96 1.64
N ASP A 139 6.57 -17.62 1.10
CA ASP A 139 5.93 -18.78 1.73
C ASP A 139 6.90 -19.97 1.81
N GLN A 140 7.64 -20.24 0.74
CA GLN A 140 8.67 -21.28 0.74
C GLN A 140 9.77 -20.98 1.76
N ALA A 141 10.21 -19.71 1.86
CA ALA A 141 11.25 -19.32 2.82
C ALA A 141 10.78 -19.56 4.26
N ALA A 142 9.53 -19.19 4.58
CA ALA A 142 8.92 -19.47 5.87
C ALA A 142 8.83 -20.98 6.17
N ALA A 143 8.42 -21.79 5.19
CA ALA A 143 8.36 -23.24 5.34
C ALA A 143 9.75 -23.87 5.60
N SER A 144 10.80 -23.40 4.91
CA SER A 144 12.17 -23.89 5.12
C SER A 144 12.71 -23.57 6.52
N GLN A 145 12.34 -22.42 7.09
CA GLN A 145 12.71 -22.04 8.46
C GLN A 145 12.00 -22.95 9.49
N GLN A 146 10.71 -23.25 9.28
CA GLN A 146 9.98 -24.18 10.14
C GLN A 146 10.60 -25.58 10.11
N ILE A 147 10.98 -26.07 8.92
CA ILE A 147 11.69 -27.35 8.78
C ILE A 147 13.02 -27.31 9.54
N SER A 148 13.80 -26.24 9.41
CA SER A 148 15.07 -26.07 10.11
C SER A 148 14.90 -26.10 11.64
N GLN A 149 13.89 -25.42 12.18
CA GLN A 149 13.59 -25.41 13.61
C GLN A 149 13.16 -26.80 14.12
N ASN A 150 12.29 -27.48 13.37
CA ASN A 150 11.84 -28.83 13.71
C ASN A 150 12.97 -29.86 13.65
N THR A 151 13.92 -29.69 12.73
CA THR A 151 15.12 -30.53 12.59
C THR A 151 16.17 -30.21 13.65
N ALA A 152 16.37 -28.94 14.01
CA ALA A 152 17.26 -28.53 15.10
C ALA A 152 16.85 -29.19 16.42
N ASN A 153 15.53 -29.27 16.67
CA ASN A 153 14.96 -29.99 17.81
C ASN A 153 15.21 -31.51 17.75
N LYS A 154 15.55 -32.07 16.58
CA LYS A 154 15.84 -33.49 16.35
C LYS A 154 17.34 -33.85 16.27
N LYS A 155 18.27 -32.92 16.49
CA LYS A 155 19.75 -33.14 16.48
C LYS A 155 20.28 -33.94 15.26
N THR A 156 19.87 -33.60 14.04
CA THR A 156 20.46 -34.18 12.80
C THR A 156 21.20 -33.10 12.01
N ALA A 157 22.53 -33.20 11.92
CA ALA A 157 23.39 -32.17 11.32
C ALA A 157 23.25 -32.06 9.79
N ASP A 158 23.06 -33.18 9.09
CA ASP A 158 22.96 -33.20 7.61
C ASP A 158 21.66 -32.56 7.10
N VAL A 159 20.56 -32.74 7.83
CA VAL A 159 19.28 -32.11 7.51
C VAL A 159 19.33 -30.60 7.80
N LEU A 160 20.15 -30.17 8.77
CA LEU A 160 20.34 -28.75 9.10
C LEU A 160 21.07 -27.99 7.99
N LEU A 161 22.14 -28.58 7.44
CA LEU A 161 22.93 -27.96 6.36
C LEU A 161 22.14 -27.85 5.05
N GLY A 162 21.36 -28.88 4.71
CA GLY A 162 20.45 -28.85 3.57
C GLY A 162 19.37 -27.77 3.69
N ALA A 163 18.78 -27.63 4.88
CA ALA A 163 17.76 -26.62 5.14
C ALA A 163 18.31 -25.18 5.14
N LEU A 164 19.53 -24.99 5.66
CA LEU A 164 20.23 -23.70 5.59
C LEU A 164 20.51 -23.28 4.14
N ASN A 165 21.03 -24.17 3.29
CA ASN A 165 21.29 -23.85 1.89
C ASN A 165 20.00 -23.54 1.10
N GLN A 166 18.90 -24.25 1.36
CA GLN A 166 17.60 -23.90 0.78
C GLN A 166 17.12 -22.52 1.24
N SER A 167 17.23 -22.20 2.52
CA SER A 167 16.80 -20.91 3.06
C SER A 167 17.59 -19.73 2.46
N LEU A 168 18.90 -19.89 2.24
CA LEU A 168 19.75 -18.88 1.61
C LEU A 168 19.40 -18.67 0.13
N SER A 169 19.17 -19.76 -0.61
CA SER A 169 18.73 -19.68 -2.01
C SER A 169 17.39 -18.96 -2.15
N GLN A 170 16.46 -19.21 -1.22
CA GLN A 170 15.14 -18.59 -1.26
C GLN A 170 15.15 -17.13 -0.80
N LYS A 171 16.00 -16.79 0.18
CA LYS A 171 16.25 -15.38 0.52
C LYS A 171 16.79 -14.61 -0.67
N SER A 172 17.74 -15.18 -1.43
CA SER A 172 18.25 -14.53 -2.65
C SER A 172 17.18 -14.36 -3.73
N ALA A 173 16.30 -15.34 -3.90
CA ALA A 173 15.17 -15.24 -4.84
C ALA A 173 14.17 -14.15 -4.42
N TYR A 174 13.82 -14.08 -3.13
CA TYR A 174 12.98 -13.02 -2.57
C TYR A 174 13.60 -11.63 -2.72
N ASP A 175 14.89 -11.46 -2.37
CA ASP A 175 15.59 -10.18 -2.46
C ASP A 175 15.63 -9.68 -3.93
N LYS A 176 15.85 -10.57 -4.89
CA LYS A 176 15.76 -10.25 -6.34
C LYS A 176 14.34 -9.89 -6.78
N CYS A 177 13.34 -10.56 -6.21
CA CYS A 177 11.92 -10.27 -6.45
C CYS A 177 11.56 -8.86 -5.95
N MET A 178 12.02 -8.49 -4.76
CA MET A 178 11.79 -7.17 -4.16
C MET A 178 12.47 -6.05 -4.92
N GLN A 179 13.70 -6.26 -5.42
CA GLN A 179 14.39 -5.27 -6.26
C GLN A 179 13.63 -4.92 -7.55
N GLN A 180 12.83 -5.83 -8.09
CA GLN A 180 12.00 -5.56 -9.28
C GLN A 180 10.78 -4.67 -8.99
N PHE A 181 10.37 -4.55 -7.73
CA PHE A 181 9.26 -3.69 -7.31
C PHE A 181 9.69 -2.27 -6.93
N GLU A 182 10.93 -2.05 -6.51
CA GLU A 182 11.41 -0.71 -6.09
C GLU A 182 11.80 0.21 -7.26
N TYR A 183 11.96 -0.33 -8.47
CA TYR A 183 12.48 0.39 -9.65
C TYR A 183 11.45 0.70 -10.75
N ASN A 184 10.15 0.51 -10.51
CA ASN A 184 9.09 0.79 -11.50
C ASN A 184 8.04 1.77 -11.00
#